data_AF-A0A3B9GNJ4-F1
#
_entry.id   AF-A0A3B9GNJ4-F1
#
_cell.length_a   1.000
_cell.length_b   1.000
_cell.length_c   1.000
_cell.angle_alpha   90.00
_cell.angle_beta   90.00
_cell.angle_gamma   90.00
#
_symmetry.space_group_name_H-M   'P 1'
#
loop_
_entity.id
_entity.type
_entity.pdbx_description
1 polymer ?
#
loop_
_entity_poly.entity_id
_entity_poly.type
_entity_poly.pdbx_seq_one_letter_code
_entity_poly.pdbx_strand_id
1 'polypeptide(L)'
;MLFMKLKRLTWLFVLPFVLGCGANSSDSDAKVEEVVVKDSTDVVYGTPNSDKYHNSKECRALKNASEVVELYREQAVKNRKPCKNCVDTLKTTRPKVYTVEGSNIYHAKPSCFHIKNSKKVKACEEDSVKLAKKRCKDCWK
;
A
#
# COMPACT_ATOMS: atom_id res chain seq x y z
N MET A 1 -43.65 -12.24 49.28
CA MET A 1 -43.31 -13.07 48.11
C MET A 1 -42.02 -12.48 47.56
N LEU A 2 -40.83 -12.83 48.08
CA LEU A 2 -40.01 -14.03 47.84
C LEU A 2 -39.75 -14.30 46.34
N PHE A 3 -38.49 -14.68 46.04
CA PHE A 3 -37.89 -15.08 44.75
C PHE A 3 -37.22 -13.94 43.94
N MET A 4 -36.01 -14.06 43.42
CA MET A 4 -34.94 -15.03 43.62
C MET A 4 -33.68 -14.46 42.96
N LYS A 5 -32.55 -14.58 43.65
CA LYS A 5 -31.22 -14.28 43.15
C LYS A 5 -30.83 -15.44 42.21
N LEU A 6 -30.70 -15.23 40.91
CA LEU A 6 -30.18 -16.25 39.98
C LEU A 6 -28.84 -15.82 39.39
N LYS A 7 -27.78 -16.38 39.98
CA LYS A 7 -26.47 -16.58 39.35
C LYS A 7 -26.65 -17.44 38.10
N ARG A 8 -26.09 -17.01 36.96
CA ARG A 8 -25.64 -17.93 35.92
C ARG A 8 -24.22 -17.56 35.50
N LEU A 9 -23.28 -18.29 36.09
CA LEU A 9 -22.02 -18.65 35.44
C LEU A 9 -22.36 -19.23 34.06
N THR A 10 -21.80 -18.68 32.99
CA THR A 10 -21.51 -19.48 31.80
C THR A 10 -20.08 -19.20 31.36
N TRP A 11 -19.43 -20.31 31.10
CA TRP A 11 -18.01 -20.52 30.89
C TRP A 11 -17.56 -19.99 29.53
N LEU A 12 -16.26 -19.73 29.47
CA LEU A 12 -15.45 -19.51 28.28
C LEU A 12 -15.77 -20.51 27.16
N PHE A 13 -16.13 -19.99 25.99
CA PHE A 13 -15.75 -20.59 24.71
C PHE A 13 -15.28 -19.47 23.79
N VAL A 14 -13.96 -19.24 23.85
CA VAL A 14 -13.22 -18.49 22.85
C VAL A 14 -13.03 -19.43 21.66
N LEU A 15 -13.67 -19.12 20.53
CA LEU A 15 -13.26 -19.60 19.22
C LEU A 15 -13.25 -18.43 18.23
N PRO A 16 -12.14 -18.24 17.49
CA PRO A 16 -11.94 -17.09 16.63
C PRO A 16 -12.66 -17.33 15.30
N PHE A 17 -13.91 -16.90 15.21
CA PHE A 17 -14.63 -16.89 13.94
C PHE A 17 -14.28 -15.61 13.19
N VAL A 18 -13.24 -15.73 12.37
CA VAL A 18 -13.00 -15.05 11.08
C VAL A 18 -13.76 -13.71 10.90
N LEU A 19 -13.16 -12.62 11.39
CA LEU A 19 -13.29 -11.29 10.77
C LEU A 19 -12.11 -11.21 9.78
N GLY A 20 -12.29 -11.15 8.46
CA GLY A 20 -13.24 -10.26 7.80
C GLY A 20 -12.79 -8.83 8.05
N CYS A 21 -11.65 -8.41 7.49
CA CYS A 21 -11.19 -7.02 7.54
C CYS A 21 -12.07 -6.16 6.61
N GLY A 22 -13.31 -5.96 7.03
CA GLY A 22 -14.23 -4.94 6.51
C GLY A 22 -14.29 -3.79 7.51
N ALA A 23 -13.86 -2.63 7.02
CA ALA A 23 -14.28 -1.28 7.41
C ALA A 23 -14.62 -0.99 8.90
N ASN A 24 -13.69 -0.28 9.53
CA ASN A 24 -13.90 0.81 10.48
C ASN A 24 -15.34 1.31 10.70
N SER A 25 -15.80 1.22 11.94
CA SER A 25 -16.96 1.92 12.48
C SER A 25 -16.62 3.37 12.82
N SER A 26 -17.52 4.30 12.48
CA SER A 26 -17.76 5.54 13.20
C SER A 26 -19.16 6.07 12.84
N ASP A 27 -20.12 5.89 13.75
CA ASP A 27 -21.36 6.67 13.78
C ASP A 27 -21.03 8.12 14.13
N SER A 28 -21.56 9.09 13.38
CA SER A 28 -22.04 10.38 13.87
C SER A 28 -22.76 11.12 12.75
N ASP A 29 -24.04 11.35 12.98
CA ASP A 29 -24.95 12.16 12.18
C ASP A 29 -24.40 13.59 12.03
N ALA A 30 -23.81 13.88 10.87
CA ALA A 30 -23.57 15.22 10.38
C ALA A 30 -23.49 15.13 8.86
N LYS A 31 -24.31 15.93 8.18
CA LYS A 31 -24.25 16.18 6.75
C LYS A 31 -22.90 16.84 6.42
N VAL A 32 -21.87 16.02 6.24
CA VAL A 32 -20.52 16.44 5.86
C VAL A 32 -20.39 16.11 4.38
N GLU A 33 -20.36 17.15 3.54
CA GLU A 33 -19.83 17.04 2.17
C GLU A 33 -18.52 16.28 2.25
N GLU A 34 -18.41 15.20 1.48
CA GLU A 34 -17.22 14.38 1.35
C GLU A 34 -16.05 15.27 0.88
N VAL A 35 -15.34 15.86 1.82
CA VAL A 35 -14.02 16.41 1.56
C VAL A 35 -13.14 15.18 1.42
N VAL A 36 -13.06 14.66 0.20
CA VAL A 36 -12.04 13.70 -0.22
C VAL A 36 -10.72 14.33 0.15
N VAL A 37 -10.15 13.89 1.29
CA VAL A 37 -8.81 14.28 1.70
C VAL A 37 -7.89 13.71 0.63
N LYS A 38 -7.51 14.57 -0.32
CA LYS A 38 -6.58 14.27 -1.40
C LYS A 38 -5.24 13.94 -0.77
N ASP A 39 -5.01 12.66 -0.49
CA ASP A 39 -3.66 12.19 -0.34
C ASP A 39 -2.97 12.40 -1.69
N SER A 40 -1.88 13.17 -1.72
CA SER A 40 -1.17 13.53 -2.96
C SER A 40 -0.66 12.30 -3.74
N THR A 41 -0.72 11.12 -3.12
CA THR A 41 -0.40 9.82 -3.73
C THR A 41 -1.49 9.28 -4.67
N ASP A 42 -2.74 9.73 -4.53
CA ASP A 42 -3.90 9.26 -5.30
C ASP A 42 -4.33 10.17 -6.46
N VAL A 43 -3.58 11.25 -6.67
CA VAL A 43 -3.73 12.13 -7.82
C VAL A 43 -2.76 11.72 -8.93
N VAL A 44 -3.26 11.69 -10.16
CA VAL A 44 -2.45 11.54 -11.38
C VAL A 44 -2.65 12.75 -12.28
N TYR A 45 -1.80 12.90 -13.29
CA TYR A 45 -1.80 14.04 -14.19
C TYR A 45 -2.20 13.61 -15.60
N GLY A 46 -2.86 14.49 -16.33
CA GLY A 46 -3.20 14.27 -17.72
C GLY A 46 -3.34 15.59 -18.45
N THR A 47 -3.72 15.52 -19.72
CA THR A 47 -4.16 16.70 -20.48
C THR A 47 -5.63 16.49 -20.89
N PRO A 48 -6.41 17.57 -21.11
CA PRO A 48 -7.83 17.45 -21.44
C PRO A 48 -8.10 16.55 -22.66
N ASN A 49 -7.23 16.65 -23.67
CA ASN A 49 -7.38 15.97 -24.96
C ASN A 49 -6.56 14.67 -25.10
N SER A 50 -5.93 14.18 -24.03
CA SER A 50 -5.09 12.97 -24.08
C SER A 50 -5.80 11.76 -23.50
N ASP A 51 -5.68 10.63 -24.19
CA ASP A 51 -6.08 9.31 -23.72
C ASP A 51 -5.12 8.73 -22.66
N LYS A 52 -4.07 9.48 -22.29
CA LYS A 52 -3.04 9.04 -21.35
C LYS A 52 -3.07 9.77 -20.01
N TYR A 53 -2.83 9.01 -18.94
CA TYR A 53 -2.56 9.54 -17.61
C TYR A 53 -1.10 9.30 -17.20
N HIS A 54 -0.60 10.15 -16.31
CA HIS A 54 0.80 10.26 -15.91
C HIS A 54 0.90 10.30 -14.39
N ASN A 55 1.84 9.58 -13.79
CA ASN A 55 2.01 9.59 -12.32
C ASN A 55 2.86 10.75 -11.80
N SER A 56 3.39 11.57 -12.71
CA SER A 56 4.24 12.71 -12.36
C SER A 56 3.99 13.85 -13.34
N LYS A 57 3.83 15.07 -12.81
CA LYS A 57 3.71 16.31 -13.57
C LYS A 57 4.97 16.62 -14.39
N GLU A 58 6.12 16.10 -13.96
CA GLU A 58 7.43 16.28 -14.60
C GLU A 58 7.65 15.33 -15.79
N CYS A 59 6.67 14.51 -16.15
CA CYS A 59 6.78 13.62 -17.30
C CYS A 59 7.10 14.44 -18.56
N ARG A 60 8.12 14.04 -19.32
CA ARG A 60 8.52 14.72 -20.58
C ARG A 60 7.36 14.90 -21.56
N ALA A 61 6.41 13.96 -21.58
CA ALA A 61 5.22 14.04 -22.41
C ALA A 61 4.22 15.13 -21.96
N LEU A 62 4.29 15.57 -20.70
CA LEU A 62 3.51 16.70 -20.16
C LEU A 62 4.25 18.04 -20.25
N LYS A 63 5.58 18.06 -20.43
CA LYS A 63 6.37 19.31 -20.49
C LYS A 63 5.97 20.25 -21.64
N ASN A 64 5.41 19.72 -22.72
CA ASN A 64 4.92 20.50 -23.86
C ASN A 64 3.38 20.56 -23.91
N ALA A 65 2.69 20.15 -22.85
CA ALA A 65 1.24 20.21 -22.81
C ALA A 65 0.77 21.65 -22.61
N SER A 66 -0.20 22.08 -23.41
CA SER A 66 -0.85 23.38 -23.26
C SER A 66 -1.54 23.54 -21.91
N GLU A 67 -2.01 22.44 -21.33
CA GLU A 67 -2.67 22.39 -20.03
C GLU A 67 -2.45 21.03 -19.38
N VAL A 68 -2.15 21.02 -18.08
CA VAL A 68 -2.01 19.82 -17.26
C VAL A 68 -3.10 19.84 -16.19
N VAL A 69 -3.93 18.81 -16.18
CA VAL A 69 -5.01 18.63 -15.21
C VAL A 69 -4.66 17.54 -14.21
N GLU A 70 -5.10 17.73 -12.97
CA GLU A 70 -5.11 16.70 -11.94
C GLU A 70 -6.35 15.82 -12.11
N LEU A 71 -6.14 14.51 -12.07
CA LEU A 71 -7.17 13.49 -12.22
C LEU A 71 -7.12 12.56 -11.03
N TYR A 72 -8.28 12.11 -10.57
CA TYR A 72 -8.34 11.02 -9.59
C TYR A 72 -7.83 9.74 -10.23
N ARG A 73 -6.89 9.06 -9.57
CA ARG A 73 -6.27 7.83 -10.07
C ARG A 73 -7.31 6.80 -10.50
N GLU A 74 -8.33 6.57 -9.67
CA GLU A 74 -9.40 5.61 -9.92
C GLU A 74 -10.22 5.88 -11.20
N GLN A 75 -10.42 7.16 -11.54
CA GLN A 75 -11.16 7.57 -12.73
C GLN A 75 -10.24 7.52 -13.96
N ALA A 76 -8.98 7.90 -13.78
CA ALA A 76 -7.97 7.86 -14.82
C ALA A 76 -7.67 6.42 -15.27
N VAL A 77 -7.54 5.45 -14.35
CA VAL A 77 -7.29 4.04 -14.71
C VAL A 77 -8.45 3.39 -15.46
N LYS A 78 -9.69 3.86 -15.24
CA LYS A 78 -10.89 3.35 -15.92
C LYS A 78 -11.00 3.87 -17.35
N ASN A 79 -10.68 5.15 -17.55
CA ASN A 79 -11.00 5.87 -18.78
C ASN A 79 -9.79 6.19 -19.66
N ARG A 80 -8.56 6.00 -19.15
CA ARG A 80 -7.31 6.41 -19.82
C ARG A 80 -6.24 5.33 -19.70
N LYS A 81 -5.33 5.30 -20.66
CA LYS A 81 -4.16 4.41 -20.67
C LYS A 81 -3.03 5.04 -19.87
N PRO A 82 -2.19 4.26 -19.16
CA PRO A 82 -1.04 4.85 -18.52
C PRO A 82 0.03 5.23 -19.53
N CYS A 83 0.70 6.36 -19.30
CA CYS A 83 1.91 6.70 -20.04
C CYS A 83 2.99 5.64 -19.77
N LYS A 84 3.54 5.00 -20.82
CA LYS A 84 4.57 3.95 -20.70
C LYS A 84 5.76 4.39 -19.82
N ASN A 85 6.25 5.60 -20.03
CA ASN A 85 7.34 6.18 -19.23
C ASN A 85 6.95 6.37 -17.76
N CYS A 86 5.66 6.62 -17.48
CA CYS A 86 5.13 6.73 -16.11
C CYS A 86 4.80 5.38 -15.47
N VAL A 87 4.55 4.32 -16.25
CA VAL A 87 4.39 2.95 -15.74
C VAL A 87 5.73 2.41 -15.25
N ASP A 88 6.79 2.67 -16.00
CA ASP A 88 8.12 2.20 -15.61
C ASP A 88 8.61 2.88 -14.33
N THR A 89 8.20 4.13 -14.08
CA THR A 89 8.43 4.78 -12.78
C THR A 89 7.62 4.18 -11.62
N LEU A 90 6.46 3.56 -11.88
CA LEU A 90 5.71 2.80 -10.85
C LEU A 90 6.31 1.42 -10.59
N LYS A 91 6.95 0.78 -11.59
CA LYS A 91 7.70 -0.46 -11.37
C LYS A 91 8.93 -0.25 -10.49
N THR A 92 9.37 1.00 -10.31
CA THR A 92 10.51 1.36 -9.47
C THR A 92 10.16 1.83 -8.07
N THR A 93 8.89 2.09 -7.74
CA THR A 93 8.52 2.55 -6.39
C THR A 93 8.27 1.44 -5.39
N ARG A 94 8.15 0.18 -5.81
CA ARG A 94 8.20 -0.94 -4.85
C ARG A 94 9.64 -1.09 -4.37
N PRO A 95 9.93 -0.79 -3.09
CA PRO A 95 11.28 -0.99 -2.57
C PRO A 95 11.64 -2.47 -2.71
N LYS A 96 12.67 -2.71 -3.53
CA LYS A 96 13.22 -4.04 -3.74
C LYS A 96 14.17 -4.32 -2.60
N VAL A 97 13.94 -5.44 -1.92
CA VAL A 97 14.78 -5.92 -0.84
C VAL A 97 15.45 -7.23 -1.25
N TYR A 98 16.48 -7.61 -0.51
CA TYR A 98 17.28 -8.80 -0.75
C TYR A 98 17.11 -9.74 0.44
N THR A 99 16.84 -11.01 0.16
CA THR A 99 16.75 -12.06 1.19
C THR A 99 17.64 -13.22 0.78
N VAL A 100 18.07 -14.02 1.75
CA VAL A 100 18.77 -15.28 1.48
C VAL A 100 17.74 -16.39 1.60
N GLU A 101 17.84 -17.39 0.73
CA GLU A 101 16.94 -18.54 0.77
C GLU A 101 17.01 -19.21 2.15
N GLY A 102 15.86 -19.44 2.78
CA GLY A 102 15.78 -19.95 4.15
C GLY A 102 16.04 -18.95 5.28
N SER A 103 16.36 -17.68 4.99
CA SER A 103 16.54 -16.66 6.04
C SER A 103 15.23 -15.93 6.37
N ASN A 104 15.03 -15.64 7.66
CA ASN A 104 13.93 -14.82 8.15
C ASN A 104 14.28 -13.33 8.21
N ILE A 105 15.32 -12.91 7.46
CA ILE A 105 15.82 -11.54 7.46
C ILE A 105 15.89 -11.03 6.02
N TYR A 106 15.41 -9.82 5.81
CA TYR A 106 15.57 -9.10 4.55
C TYR A 106 16.50 -7.90 4.72
N HIS A 107 17.16 -7.52 3.63
CA HIS A 107 18.26 -6.57 3.55
C HIS A 107 17.93 -5.50 2.50
N ALA A 108 18.22 -4.23 2.80
CA ALA A 108 17.96 -3.12 1.87
C ALA A 108 18.93 -3.17 0.67
N LYS A 109 20.16 -3.65 0.92
CA LYS A 109 21.27 -3.62 -0.03
C LYS A 109 21.84 -5.02 -0.20
N PRO A 110 22.22 -5.42 -1.43
CA PRO A 110 22.80 -6.73 -1.72
C PRO A 110 24.26 -6.88 -1.24
N SER A 111 24.87 -5.79 -0.77
CA SER A 111 26.25 -5.69 -0.27
C SER A 111 26.34 -5.71 1.25
N CYS A 112 25.22 -5.92 1.97
CA CYS A 112 25.26 -6.05 3.41
C CYS A 112 26.18 -7.21 3.81
N PHE A 113 27.00 -6.99 4.84
CA PHE A 113 28.01 -7.94 5.32
C PHE A 113 27.43 -9.34 5.56
N HIS A 114 26.20 -9.41 6.09
CA HIS A 114 25.47 -10.65 6.38
C HIS A 114 25.07 -11.48 5.13
N ILE A 115 25.06 -10.88 3.93
CA ILE A 115 24.62 -11.55 2.69
C ILE A 115 25.58 -11.38 1.51
N LYS A 116 26.76 -10.81 1.75
CA LYS A 116 27.76 -10.47 0.72
C LYS A 116 28.15 -11.70 -0.13
N ASN A 117 28.33 -12.85 0.50
CA ASN A 117 28.79 -14.10 -0.13
C ASN A 117 27.69 -15.18 -0.27
N SER A 118 26.43 -14.83 -0.01
CA SER A 118 25.33 -15.79 0.02
C SER A 118 24.50 -15.76 -1.27
N LYS A 119 23.83 -16.87 -1.59
CA LYS A 119 22.81 -16.90 -2.65
C LYS A 119 21.62 -16.02 -2.23
N LYS A 120 21.47 -14.87 -2.89
CA LYS A 120 20.46 -13.85 -2.58
C LYS A 120 19.35 -13.82 -3.62
N VAL A 121 18.12 -13.68 -3.15
CA VAL A 121 16.90 -13.54 -3.94
C VAL A 121 16.41 -12.10 -3.80
N LYS A 122 16.01 -11.48 -4.92
CA LYS A 122 15.33 -10.18 -4.91
C LYS A 122 13.85 -10.42 -4.59
N ALA A 123 13.35 -9.74 -3.56
CA ALA A 123 11.95 -9.78 -3.16
C ALA A 123 11.39 -8.36 -3.07
N CYS A 124 10.07 -8.23 -3.13
CA CYS A 124 9.41 -6.97 -2.76
C CYS A 124 9.40 -6.85 -1.23
N GLU A 125 9.51 -5.63 -0.70
CA GLU A 125 9.42 -5.41 0.75
C GLU A 125 8.08 -5.88 1.31
N GLU A 126 6.98 -5.59 0.61
CA GLU A 126 5.63 -6.05 0.96
C GLU A 126 5.55 -7.56 1.17
N ASP A 127 6.17 -8.35 0.30
CA ASP A 127 6.18 -9.81 0.41
C ASP A 127 7.03 -10.27 1.59
N SER A 128 8.12 -9.55 1.88
CA SER A 128 8.97 -9.84 3.04
C SER A 128 8.24 -9.56 4.35
N VAL A 129 7.44 -8.49 4.40
CA VAL A 129 6.58 -8.14 5.54
C VAL A 129 5.44 -9.15 5.71
N LYS A 130 4.77 -9.55 4.61
CA LYS A 130 3.72 -10.59 4.62
C LYS A 130 4.25 -11.94 5.11
N LEU A 131 5.49 -12.29 4.73
CA LEU A 131 6.18 -13.48 5.19
C LEU A 131 6.78 -13.34 6.60
N ALA A 132 6.45 -12.27 7.33
CA ALA A 132 6.93 -11.97 8.68
C ALA A 132 8.47 -11.98 8.82
N LYS A 133 9.20 -11.67 7.73
CA LYS A 133 10.66 -11.54 7.76
C LYS A 133 11.03 -10.25 8.49
N LYS A 134 12.10 -10.29 9.28
CA LYS A 134 12.63 -9.16 10.05
C LYS A 134 13.58 -8.30 9.21
N ARG A 135 13.64 -7.00 9.50
CA ARG A 135 14.64 -6.10 8.92
C ARG A 135 16.03 -6.39 9.48
N CYS A 136 17.05 -6.37 8.62
CA CYS A 136 18.43 -6.38 9.07
C CYS A 136 18.77 -5.06 9.77
N LYS A 137 19.14 -5.10 11.06
CA LYS A 137 19.48 -3.90 11.83
C LYS A 137 20.57 -3.06 11.16
N ASP A 138 21.59 -3.69 10.57
CA ASP A 138 22.71 -2.97 9.93
C ASP A 138 22.36 -2.36 8.56
N CYS A 139 21.27 -2.81 7.92
CA CYS A 139 20.80 -2.21 6.66
C CYS A 139 19.93 -0.97 6.88
N TRP A 140 19.29 -0.85 8.04
CA TRP A 140 18.35 0.23 8.40
C TRP A 140 18.79 0.93 9.70
N LYS A 141 20.11 1.10 9.87
CA LYS A 141 20.69 2.04 10.83
C LYS A 141 20.68 3.46 10.27
#